data_AF-A0A8I1U5G0-F1
#
_entry.id   AF-A0A8I1U5G0-F1
#
_cell.length_a   1.000
_cell.length_b   1.000
_cell.length_c   1.000
_cell.angle_alpha   90.00
_cell.angle_beta   90.00
_cell.angle_gamma   90.00
#
_symmetry.space_group_name_H-M   'P 1'
#
loop_
_entity.id
_entity.type
_entity.pdbx_description
1 polymer ?
#
loop_
_entity_poly.entity_id
_entity_poly.type
_entity_poly.pdbx_seq_one_letter_code
_entity_poly.pdbx_strand_id
1 'polypeptide(L)'
;MSTSRLAFLSITTLVATLVATGIHHIFRLGPGLVAPVLIGLALAIVLWAFYGKTRRLALLLAYGVFAALVVFWFGFLDGFLDHVAKAVGLDNITFLPGGEAEVVATAMQLWSQGASTAFYEGTGILSAILALLTTITTGLFIYREIPPRREVLE
;
A
#
# COMPACT_ATOMS: atom_id res chain seq x y z
N MET A 1 -14.37 -18.27 -5.37
CA MET A 1 -13.26 -17.78 -6.20
C MET A 1 -12.09 -18.77 -6.16
N SER A 2 -11.37 -18.99 -7.27
CA SER A 2 -10.21 -19.90 -7.28
C SER A 2 -8.98 -19.25 -6.65
N THR A 3 -8.05 -20.05 -6.15
CA THR A 3 -6.81 -19.57 -5.52
C THR A 3 -5.95 -18.77 -6.50
N SER A 4 -5.90 -19.16 -7.79
CA SER A 4 -5.19 -18.41 -8.83
C SER A 4 -5.77 -17.00 -9.05
N ARG A 5 -7.10 -16.84 -8.95
CA ARG A 5 -7.74 -15.52 -9.03
C ARG A 5 -7.42 -14.67 -7.79
N LEU A 6 -7.43 -15.27 -6.60
CA LEU A 6 -7.02 -14.57 -5.37
C LEU A 6 -5.57 -14.12 -5.42
N ALA A 7 -4.66 -14.98 -5.87
CA ALA A 7 -3.25 -14.65 -6.05
C ALA A 7 -3.07 -13.47 -7.02
N PHE A 8 -3.78 -13.49 -8.14
CA PHE A 8 -3.72 -12.40 -9.13
C PHE A 8 -4.27 -11.08 -8.58
N LEU A 9 -5.41 -11.11 -7.87
CA LEU A 9 -5.98 -9.91 -7.25
C LEU A 9 -5.09 -9.35 -6.14
N SER A 10 -4.47 -10.22 -5.33
CA SER A 10 -3.54 -9.81 -4.29
C SER A 10 -2.34 -9.06 -4.87
N ILE A 11 -1.66 -9.59 -5.89
CA ILE A 11 -0.50 -8.89 -6.48
C ILE A 11 -0.93 -7.62 -7.22
N THR A 12 -2.07 -7.64 -7.92
CA THR A 12 -2.55 -6.48 -8.68
C THR A 12 -2.91 -5.31 -7.75
N THR A 13 -3.61 -5.58 -6.65
CA THR A 13 -3.98 -4.54 -5.68
C THR A 13 -2.76 -4.02 -4.92
N LEU A 14 -1.81 -4.90 -4.54
CA LEU A 14 -0.56 -4.46 -3.91
C LEU A 14 0.28 -3.57 -4.84
N VAL A 15 0.41 -3.94 -6.12
CA VAL A 15 1.11 -3.14 -7.13
C VAL A 15 0.40 -1.79 -7.32
N ALA A 16 -0.94 -1.79 -7.45
CA ALA A 16 -1.70 -0.55 -7.57
C ALA A 16 -1.51 0.36 -6.34
N THR A 17 -1.48 -0.22 -5.14
CA THR A 17 -1.21 0.52 -3.89
C THR A 17 0.17 1.16 -3.93
N LEU A 18 1.22 0.40 -4.26
CA LEU A 18 2.60 0.90 -4.36
C LEU A 18 2.75 2.01 -5.41
N VAL A 19 2.05 1.90 -6.55
CA VAL A 19 2.05 2.94 -7.57
C VAL A 19 1.35 4.20 -7.08
N ALA A 20 0.17 4.09 -6.46
CA ALA A 20 -0.55 5.25 -5.93
C ALA A 20 0.24 5.95 -4.82
N THR A 21 0.76 5.19 -3.85
CA THR A 21 1.66 5.68 -2.80
C THR A 21 2.92 6.31 -3.38
N GLY A 22 3.50 5.70 -4.42
CA GLY A 22 4.66 6.24 -5.10
C GLY A 22 4.39 7.59 -5.75
N ILE A 23 3.31 7.71 -6.52
CA ILE A 23 2.87 8.97 -7.13
C ILE A 23 2.66 10.03 -6.04
N HIS A 24 1.95 9.67 -4.97
CA HIS A 24 1.64 10.54 -3.85
C HIS A 24 2.92 11.11 -3.21
N HIS A 25 3.86 10.26 -2.80
CA HIS A 25 5.06 10.73 -2.13
C HIS A 25 6.08 11.34 -3.09
N ILE A 26 6.15 10.93 -4.35
CA ILE A 26 6.99 11.61 -5.36
C ILE A 26 6.49 13.03 -5.57
N PHE A 27 5.18 13.25 -5.58
CA PHE A 27 4.61 14.60 -5.68
C PHE A 27 4.98 15.47 -4.47
N ARG A 28 4.92 14.90 -3.26
CA ARG A 28 5.27 15.60 -2.00
C ARG A 28 6.78 15.84 -1.84
N LEU A 29 7.59 14.81 -2.01
CA LEU A 29 9.01 14.78 -1.60
C LEU A 29 9.98 14.78 -2.78
N GLY A 30 9.48 14.65 -4.02
CA GLY A 30 10.25 14.78 -5.24
C GLY A 30 10.69 13.45 -5.86
N PRO A 31 11.39 13.52 -7.01
CA PRO A 31 11.74 12.36 -7.84
C PRO A 31 12.76 11.41 -7.18
N GLY A 32 13.40 11.82 -6.08
CA GLY A 32 14.29 10.93 -5.31
C GLY A 32 13.59 9.66 -4.80
N LEU A 33 12.26 9.66 -4.69
CA LEU A 33 11.48 8.49 -4.28
C LEU A 33 11.17 7.49 -5.40
N VAL A 34 11.52 7.78 -6.66
CA VAL A 34 11.33 6.83 -7.77
C VAL A 34 12.06 5.51 -7.50
N ALA A 35 13.32 5.57 -7.06
CA ALA A 35 14.10 4.35 -6.80
C ALA A 35 13.49 3.48 -5.67
N PRO A 36 13.15 4.03 -4.48
CA PRO A 36 12.39 3.31 -3.46
C PRO A 36 11.10 2.65 -3.96
N VAL A 37 10.31 3.35 -4.79
CA VAL A 37 9.06 2.81 -5.36
C VAL A 37 9.35 1.62 -6.27
N LEU A 38 10.34 1.72 -7.15
CA LEU A 38 10.74 0.63 -8.04
C LEU A 38 11.26 -0.59 -7.26
N ILE A 39 12.01 -0.37 -6.18
CA ILE A 39 12.48 -1.45 -5.29
C ILE A 39 11.28 -2.14 -4.63
N GLY A 40 10.31 -1.39 -4.11
CA GLY A 40 9.09 -1.96 -3.52
C GLY A 40 8.28 -2.78 -4.52
N LEU A 41 8.10 -2.28 -5.76
CA LEU A 41 7.43 -3.00 -6.84
C LEU A 41 8.16 -4.29 -7.21
N ALA A 42 9.48 -4.21 -7.38
CA ALA A 42 10.31 -5.38 -7.69
C ALA A 42 10.19 -6.43 -6.57
N LEU A 43 10.26 -6.02 -5.30
CA LEU A 43 10.13 -6.93 -4.16
C LEU A 43 8.77 -7.64 -4.13
N ALA A 44 7.67 -6.91 -4.35
CA ALA A 44 6.33 -7.49 -4.44
C ALA A 44 6.25 -8.60 -5.51
N ILE A 45 6.70 -8.27 -6.72
CA ILE A 45 6.66 -9.17 -7.88
C ILE A 45 7.58 -10.38 -7.67
N VAL A 46 8.78 -10.16 -7.16
CA VAL A 46 9.77 -11.21 -6.89
C VAL A 46 9.24 -12.20 -5.86
N LEU A 47 8.73 -11.72 -4.71
CA LEU A 47 8.18 -12.59 -3.66
C LEU A 47 7.01 -13.41 -4.18
N TRP A 48 6.07 -12.78 -4.88
CA TRP A 48 4.92 -13.46 -5.49
C TRP A 48 5.34 -14.50 -6.53
N ALA A 49 6.24 -14.14 -7.46
CA ALA A 49 6.68 -15.03 -8.52
C ALA A 49 7.48 -16.23 -7.99
N PHE A 50 8.37 -16.02 -7.02
CA PHE A 50 9.11 -17.10 -6.39
C PHE A 50 8.22 -18.01 -5.54
N TYR A 51 7.23 -17.45 -4.84
CA TYR A 51 6.21 -18.28 -4.17
C TYR A 51 5.45 -19.15 -5.18
N GLY A 52 4.98 -18.56 -6.28
CA GLY A 52 4.24 -19.30 -7.31
C GLY A 52 5.03 -20.47 -7.91
N LYS A 53 6.35 -20.32 -8.05
CA LYS A 53 7.25 -21.37 -8.55
C LYS A 53 7.61 -22.44 -7.52
N THR A 54 7.92 -22.03 -6.28
CA THR A 54 8.54 -22.93 -5.29
C THR A 54 7.57 -23.45 -4.24
N ARG A 55 6.42 -22.79 -4.08
CA ARG A 55 5.41 -23.06 -3.03
C ARG A 55 5.98 -23.08 -1.60
N ARG A 56 7.11 -22.38 -1.37
CA ARG A 56 7.72 -22.28 -0.04
C ARG A 56 6.91 -21.34 0.86
N LEU A 57 6.46 -21.84 1.99
CA LEU A 57 5.68 -21.07 2.98
C LEU A 57 6.39 -19.78 3.42
N ALA A 58 7.72 -19.82 3.60
CA ALA A 58 8.49 -18.63 3.98
C ALA A 58 8.33 -17.46 2.98
N LEU A 59 8.20 -17.74 1.68
CA LEU A 59 7.97 -16.70 0.66
C LEU A 59 6.55 -16.16 0.71
N LEU A 60 5.55 -17.00 0.98
CA LEU A 60 4.17 -16.57 1.19
C LEU A 60 4.06 -15.64 2.40
N LEU A 61 4.71 -16.00 3.50
CA LEU A 61 4.73 -15.20 4.72
C LEU A 61 5.50 -13.89 4.49
N ALA A 62 6.67 -13.93 3.82
CA ALA A 62 7.42 -12.71 3.49
C ALA A 62 6.60 -11.76 2.60
N TYR A 63 5.90 -12.30 1.59
CA TYR A 63 4.97 -11.54 0.76
C TYR A 63 3.85 -10.90 1.59
N GLY A 64 3.24 -11.67 2.49
CA GLY A 64 2.19 -11.18 3.38
C GLY A 64 2.65 -10.10 4.36
N VAL A 65 3.81 -10.29 4.98
CA VAL A 65 4.43 -9.29 5.87
C VAL A 65 4.75 -8.02 5.09
N PHE A 66 5.33 -8.14 3.90
CA PHE A 66 5.60 -6.98 3.05
C PHE A 66 4.32 -6.22 2.69
N ALA A 67 3.27 -6.93 2.26
CA ALA A 67 1.97 -6.32 1.99
C ALA A 67 1.38 -5.64 3.23
N ALA A 68 1.48 -6.28 4.41
CA ALA A 68 1.00 -5.71 5.66
C ALA A 68 1.75 -4.44 6.05
N LEU A 69 3.08 -4.39 5.84
CA LEU A 69 3.88 -3.18 6.07
C LEU A 69 3.46 -2.04 5.13
N VAL A 70 3.26 -2.33 3.84
CA VAL A 70 2.80 -1.33 2.86
C VAL A 70 1.42 -0.79 3.26
N VAL A 71 0.49 -1.68 3.59
CA VAL A 71 -0.86 -1.30 4.06
C VAL A 71 -0.79 -0.47 5.33
N PHE A 72 0.00 -0.89 6.32
CA PHE A 72 0.03 -0.21 7.61
C PHE A 72 0.62 1.19 7.49
N TRP A 73 1.79 1.34 6.87
CA TRP A 73 2.47 2.64 6.79
C TRP A 73 1.80 3.58 5.79
N PHE A 74 1.53 3.10 4.57
CA PHE A 74 1.08 3.98 3.49
C PHE A 74 -0.44 4.00 3.32
N GLY A 75 -1.10 2.88 3.62
CA GLY A 75 -2.55 2.79 3.57
C GLY A 75 -3.23 3.40 4.78
N PHE A 76 -2.80 2.98 5.98
CA PHE A 76 -3.45 3.36 7.23
C PHE A 76 -2.87 4.66 7.82
N LEU A 77 -1.58 4.71 8.13
CA LEU A 77 -1.01 5.90 8.77
C LEU A 77 -1.01 7.13 7.85
N ASP A 78 -0.51 6.98 6.62
CA ASP A 78 -0.49 8.07 5.65
C ASP A 78 -1.87 8.25 4.99
N GLY A 79 -2.31 7.28 4.18
CA GLY A 79 -3.58 7.40 3.44
C GLY A 79 -4.81 7.65 4.31
N PHE A 80 -5.05 6.85 5.35
CA PHE A 80 -6.27 6.99 6.13
C PHE A 80 -6.19 8.09 7.19
N LEU A 81 -5.16 8.09 8.05
CA LEU A 81 -5.07 9.07 9.14
C LEU A 81 -4.63 10.48 8.67
N ASP A 82 -3.75 10.61 7.68
CA ASP A 82 -3.27 11.94 7.20
C ASP A 82 -4.20 12.55 6.15
N HIS A 83 -4.90 11.72 5.35
CA HIS A 83 -5.74 12.20 4.24
C HIS A 83 -7.25 11.96 4.41
N VAL A 84 -7.68 10.73 4.68
CA VAL A 84 -9.13 10.44 4.79
C VAL A 84 -9.72 11.14 6.02
N ALA A 85 -9.08 11.04 7.18
CA ALA A 85 -9.54 11.67 8.41
C ALA A 85 -9.63 13.21 8.26
N LYS A 86 -8.59 13.82 7.68
CA LYS A 86 -8.57 15.25 7.33
C LYS A 86 -9.72 15.64 6.41
N ALA A 87 -9.96 14.86 5.36
CA ALA A 87 -11.00 15.14 4.37
C ALA A 87 -12.42 15.11 4.96
N VAL A 88 -12.65 14.37 6.06
CA VAL A 88 -13.93 14.33 6.76
C VAL A 88 -14.00 15.30 7.96
N GLY A 89 -13.01 16.17 8.13
CA GLY A 89 -12.98 17.20 9.17
C GLY A 89 -12.58 16.70 10.56
N LEU A 90 -11.90 15.55 10.65
CA LEU A 90 -11.27 15.10 11.90
C LEU A 90 -9.91 15.79 12.08
N ASP A 91 -9.54 16.03 13.33
CA ASP A 91 -8.22 16.54 13.66
C ASP A 91 -7.14 15.58 13.18
N ASN A 92 -6.05 16.15 12.67
CA ASN A 92 -4.98 15.40 12.06
C ASN A 92 -4.17 14.64 13.13
N ILE A 93 -4.40 13.33 13.25
CA ILE A 93 -3.63 12.44 14.13
C ILE A 93 -2.45 11.86 13.34
N THR A 94 -1.58 12.74 12.88
CA THR A 94 -0.48 12.40 11.97
C THR A 94 0.85 12.50 12.69
N PHE A 95 1.71 11.50 12.48
CA PHE A 95 3.06 11.45 13.02
C PHE A 95 4.10 12.04 12.04
N LEU A 96 3.65 12.61 10.91
CA LEU A 96 4.51 13.06 9.82
C LEU A 96 4.78 14.57 9.93
N PRO A 97 6.05 15.02 9.84
CA PRO A 97 6.39 16.44 9.85
C PRO A 97 5.61 17.22 8.78
N GLY A 98 4.86 18.23 9.21
CA GLY A 98 4.07 19.11 8.34
C GLY A 98 2.67 18.60 7.96
N GLY A 99 2.23 17.45 8.50
CA GLY A 99 0.86 16.94 8.28
C GLY A 99 -0.23 17.88 8.80
N GLU A 100 0.05 18.67 9.84
CA GLU A 100 -0.89 19.65 10.40
C GLU A 100 -1.09 20.91 9.55
N ALA A 101 -0.34 21.07 8.46
CA ALA A 101 -0.49 22.24 7.60
C ALA A 101 -1.82 22.16 6.80
N GLU A 102 -2.54 23.28 6.80
CA GLU A 102 -3.73 23.46 5.95
C GLU A 102 -3.38 23.24 4.46
N VAL A 103 -2.15 23.61 4.08
CA VAL A 103 -1.55 23.34 2.77
C VAL A 103 -0.15 22.74 2.96
N VAL A 104 0.02 21.47 2.57
CA VAL A 104 1.31 20.80 2.62
C VAL A 104 2.20 21.29 1.47
N ALA A 105 3.42 21.71 1.79
CA ALA A 105 4.41 22.05 0.77
C ALA A 105 4.79 20.81 -0.03
N THR A 106 4.69 20.91 -1.36
CA THR A 106 4.95 19.81 -2.30
C THR A 106 6.15 20.16 -3.17
N ALA A 107 6.95 19.15 -3.50
CA ALA A 107 8.11 19.29 -4.39
C ALA A 107 7.71 19.57 -5.85
N MET A 108 6.48 19.19 -6.23
CA MET A 108 5.91 19.40 -7.56
C MET A 108 4.67 20.29 -7.46
N GLN A 109 4.38 21.05 -8.51
CA GLN A 109 3.17 21.88 -8.61
C GLN A 109 2.44 21.61 -9.92
N LEU A 110 1.10 21.64 -9.85
CA LEU A 110 0.21 21.63 -11.01
C LEU A 110 -0.12 23.08 -11.43
N TRP A 111 -1.12 23.26 -12.31
CA TRP A 111 -1.49 24.56 -12.88
C TRP A 111 -2.05 25.58 -11.86
N SER A 112 -2.34 25.15 -10.63
CA SER A 112 -2.73 26.04 -9.52
C SER A 112 -2.46 25.39 -8.17
N GLN A 113 -2.48 26.21 -7.10
CA GLN A 113 -2.35 25.70 -5.72
C GLN A 113 -3.51 24.75 -5.37
N GLY A 114 -4.75 25.14 -5.71
CA GLY A 114 -5.92 24.30 -5.47
C GLY A 114 -5.84 22.95 -6.19
N ALA A 115 -5.34 22.93 -7.43
CA ALA A 115 -5.12 21.68 -8.17
C ALA A 115 -4.05 20.81 -7.51
N SER A 116 -2.96 21.40 -7.06
CA SER A 116 -1.85 20.69 -6.40
C SER A 116 -2.30 20.08 -5.06
N THR A 117 -3.05 20.84 -4.25
CA THR A 117 -3.63 20.34 -3.00
C THR A 117 -4.62 19.21 -3.29
N ALA A 118 -5.55 19.38 -4.23
CA ALA A 118 -6.53 18.34 -4.56
C ALA A 118 -5.87 17.05 -5.07
N PHE A 119 -4.80 17.17 -5.87
CA PHE A 119 -4.04 16.02 -6.34
C PHE A 119 -3.30 15.30 -5.20
N TYR A 120 -2.62 16.06 -4.34
CA TYR A 120 -1.91 15.52 -3.18
C TYR A 120 -2.84 14.77 -2.24
N GLU A 121 -3.93 15.42 -1.81
CA GLU A 121 -4.92 14.82 -0.91
C GLU A 121 -5.64 13.62 -1.58
N GLY A 122 -6.03 13.78 -2.85
CA GLY A 122 -6.74 12.74 -3.59
C GLY A 122 -5.91 11.47 -3.82
N THR A 123 -4.60 11.61 -4.07
CA THR A 123 -3.71 10.46 -4.21
C THR A 123 -3.44 9.76 -2.89
N GLY A 124 -3.44 10.49 -1.76
CA GLY A 124 -3.40 9.91 -0.41
C GLY A 124 -4.65 9.08 -0.10
N ILE A 125 -5.85 9.62 -0.38
CA ILE A 125 -7.12 8.90 -0.24
C ILE A 125 -7.16 7.66 -1.14
N LEU A 126 -6.73 7.78 -2.39
CA LEU A 126 -6.66 6.65 -3.32
C LEU A 126 -5.75 5.53 -2.79
N SER A 127 -4.61 5.90 -2.19
CA SER A 127 -3.69 4.95 -1.56
C SER A 127 -4.37 4.19 -0.41
N ALA A 128 -5.16 4.87 0.42
CA ALA A 128 -5.94 4.23 1.49
C ALA A 128 -6.95 3.20 0.95
N ILE A 129 -7.70 3.56 -0.09
CA ILE A 129 -8.69 2.67 -0.73
C ILE A 129 -8.01 1.43 -1.31
N LEU A 130 -6.91 1.61 -2.04
CA LEU A 130 -6.17 0.50 -2.64
C LEU A 130 -5.50 -0.38 -1.57
N ALA A 131 -5.03 0.20 -0.47
CA ALA A 131 -4.49 -0.55 0.66
C ALA A 131 -5.57 -1.39 1.37
N LEU A 132 -6.81 -0.90 1.48
CA LEU A 132 -7.94 -1.69 1.98
C LEU A 132 -8.21 -2.90 1.08
N LEU A 133 -8.25 -2.70 -0.25
CA LEU A 133 -8.41 -3.80 -1.21
C LEU A 133 -7.24 -4.79 -1.14
N THR A 134 -6.02 -4.29 -0.94
CA THR A 134 -4.82 -5.12 -0.76
C THR A 134 -4.93 -5.98 0.50
N THR A 135 -5.38 -5.40 1.62
CA THR A 135 -5.63 -6.13 2.87
C THR A 135 -6.60 -7.29 2.65
N ILE A 136 -7.75 -7.01 2.03
CA ILE A 136 -8.81 -8.00 1.81
C ILE A 136 -8.31 -9.12 0.89
N THR A 137 -7.76 -8.76 -0.28
CA THR A 137 -7.38 -9.77 -1.29
C THR A 137 -6.16 -10.56 -0.86
N THR A 138 -5.16 -9.93 -0.24
CA THR A 138 -3.96 -10.60 0.26
C THR A 138 -4.25 -11.45 1.48
N GLY A 139 -5.07 -10.97 2.42
CA GLY A 139 -5.51 -11.75 3.57
C GLY A 139 -6.25 -13.02 3.14
N LEU A 140 -7.18 -12.91 2.19
CA LEU A 140 -7.89 -14.07 1.63
C LEU A 140 -6.96 -15.03 0.88
N PHE A 141 -5.99 -14.50 0.11
CA PHE A 141 -5.00 -15.32 -0.59
C PHE A 141 -4.14 -16.13 0.39
N ILE A 142 -3.57 -15.48 1.41
CA ILE A 142 -2.73 -16.12 2.42
C ILE A 142 -3.53 -17.15 3.20
N TYR A 143 -4.73 -16.80 3.68
CA TYR A 143 -5.59 -17.70 4.43
C TYR A 143 -5.88 -19.00 3.66
N ARG A 144 -6.03 -18.92 2.33
CA ARG A 144 -6.30 -20.09 1.47
C ARG A 144 -5.08 -20.93 1.16
N GLU A 145 -3.88 -20.37 1.23
CA GLU A 145 -2.62 -21.03 0.87
C GLU A 145 -1.87 -21.55 2.12
N ILE A 146 -2.17 -21.04 3.32
CA ILE A 146 -1.66 -21.62 4.56
C ILE A 146 -2.24 -23.04 4.73
N PRO A 147 -1.39 -24.08 4.83
CA PRO A 147 -1.86 -25.43 5.08
C PRO A 147 -2.61 -25.48 6.41
N PRO A 148 -3.71 -26.26 6.53
CA PRO A 148 -4.32 -26.51 7.84
C PRO A 148 -3.25 -27.08 8.76
N ARG A 149 -3.16 -26.56 10.00
CA ARG A 149 -2.32 -27.18 11.03
C ARG A 149 -2.78 -28.63 11.13
N ARG A 150 -1.90 -29.59 10.82
CA ARG A 150 -2.12 -30.96 11.27
C ARG A 150 -2.16 -30.88 12.78
N GLU A 151 -3.34 -31.08 13.36
CA GLU A 151 -3.43 -31.39 14.78
C GLU A 151 -2.49 -32.57 15.00
N VAL A 152 -1.44 -32.33 15.77
CA VAL A 152 -0.59 -33.39 16.30
C VAL A 152 -1.48 -34.10 17.31
N LEU A 153 -2.24 -35.09 16.82
CA LEU A 153 -2.77 -36.15 17.65
C LEU A 153 -1.61 -37.12 17.89
N GLU A 154 -0.82 -36.83 18.92
CA GLU A 154 0.00 -37.81 19.64
C GLU A 154 -0.26 -37.64 21.13
#